data_AF-A0A257JQM8-F1
#
_entry.id   AF-A0A257JQM8-F1
#
_cell.length_a   1.000
_cell.length_b   1.000
_cell.length_c   1.000
_cell.angle_alpha   90.00
_cell.angle_beta   90.00
_cell.angle_gamma   90.00
#
_symmetry.space_group_name_H-M   'P 1'
#
loop_
_entity.id
_entity.type
_entity.pdbx_description
1 polymer ?
#
loop_
_entity_poly.entity_id
_entity_poly.type
_entity_poly.pdbx_seq_one_letter_code
_entity_poly.pdbx_strand_id
1 'polypeptide(L)' 'MLQITDLTYRLARRVLFDGANAVISDGWKVGLVGKNGSGKSTLLRLIQD' A
#
# COMPACT_ATOMS: atom_id res chain seq x y z
N MET A 1 -8.61 -0.79 13.02
CA MET A 1 -8.73 -1.56 11.76
C MET A 1 -8.31 -0.68 10.60
N LEU A 2 -7.40 -1.12 9.73
CA LEU A 2 -7.03 -0.44 8.48
C LEU A 2 -7.66 -1.18 7.29
N GLN A 3 -8.34 -0.45 6.41
CA GLN A 3 -8.90 -0.99 5.18
C GLN A 3 -8.45 -0.14 3.99
N ILE A 4 -7.91 -0.82 2.99
CA ILE A 4 -7.54 -0.26 1.68
C ILE A 4 -8.51 -0.87 0.68
N THR A 5 -9.26 -0.02 -0.03
CA THR A 5 -10.23 -0.45 -1.03
C THR A 5 -9.90 0.21 -2.35
N ASP A 6 -9.72 -0.59 -3.40
CA ASP A 6 -9.50 -0.18 -4.79
C ASP A 6 -8.39 0.89 -4.98
N LEU A 7 -7.28 0.75 -4.24
CA LEU A 7 -6.18 1.71 -4.31
C LEU A 7 -5.49 1.64 -5.67
N THR A 8 -5.65 2.72 -6.44
CA THR A 8 -4.88 2.98 -7.64
C THR A 8 -3.98 4.19 -7.42
N TYR A 9 -2.68 4.01 -7.61
CA TYR A 9 -1.71 5.09 -7.42
C TYR A 9 -0.59 5.01 -8.46
N ARG A 10 -0.32 6.17 -9.07
CA ARG A 10 0.74 6.35 -10.05
C ARG A 10 1.77 7.34 -9.51
N LEU A 11 3.03 6.94 -9.57
CA LEU A 11 4.15 7.84 -9.33
C LEU A 11 4.75 8.24 -10.68
N ALA A 12 4.57 9.51 -11.05
CA ALA A 12 4.88 10.04 -12.36
C ALA A 12 4.23 9.19 -13.48
N ARG A 13 5.02 8.46 -14.28
CA ARG A 13 4.50 7.61 -15.36
C ARG A 13 4.26 6.15 -14.94
N ARG A 14 4.67 5.74 -13.75
CA ARG A 14 4.65 4.34 -13.30
C ARG A 14 3.46 4.05 -12.39
N VAL A 15 2.66 3.04 -12.73
CA VAL A 15 1.64 2.48 -11.83
C VAL A 15 2.35 1.70 -10.73
N LEU A 16 2.08 2.05 -9.47
CA LEU A 16 2.57 1.33 -8.30
C LEU A 16 1.49 0.42 -7.71
N PHE A 17 0.25 0.91 -7.70
CA PHE A 17 -0.94 0.16 -7.28
C PHE A 17 -2.03 0.33 -8.34
N ASP A 18 -2.75 -0.75 -8.63
CA ASP A 18 -3.84 -0.82 -9.60
C ASP A 18 -4.92 -1.70 -8.97
N GLY A 19 -5.99 -1.07 -8.48
CA GLY A 19 -7.08 -1.73 -7.75
C GLY A 19 -6.64 -2.57 -6.55
N ALA A 20 -5.65 -2.11 -5.78
CA ALA A 20 -5.13 -2.86 -4.63
C ALA A 20 -6.10 -2.83 -3.45
N ASN A 21 -6.32 -3.99 -2.81
CA ASN A 21 -7.20 -4.14 -1.66
C ASN A 21 -6.45 -4.81 -0.50
N ALA A 22 -6.71 -4.36 0.73
CA ALA A 22 -6.17 -4.99 1.93
C ALA A 22 -7.03 -4.67 3.17
N VAL A 23 -7.05 -5.60 4.13
CA VAL A 23 -7.66 -5.40 5.45
C VAL A 23 -6.65 -5.84 6.50
N ILE A 24 -6.41 -4.97 7.48
CA ILE A 24 -5.54 -5.25 8.62
C ILE A 24 -6.36 -4.99 9.89
N SER A 25 -6.63 -6.05 10.64
CA SER A 25 -7.37 -5.97 11.90
C SER A 25 -6.51 -5.43 13.04
N ASP A 26 -7.16 -4.97 14.10
CA ASP A 26 -6.46 -4.47 15.28
C ASP A 26 -5.65 -5.57 15.97
N GLY A 27 -4.47 -5.18 16.48
CA GLY A 27 -3.51 -6.09 17.11
C GLY A 27 -2.64 -6.89 16.14
N TRP A 28 -2.90 -6.86 14.82
CA TRP A 28 -2.05 -7.53 13.84
C TRP A 28 -0.70 -6.83 13.68
N LYS A 29 0.37 -7.63 13.57
CA LYS A 29 1.70 -7.17 13.16
C LYS A 29 1.94 -7.63 11.73
N VAL A 30 1.92 -6.70 10.78
CA VAL A 30 1.99 -7.00 9.34
C VAL A 30 3.27 -6.43 8.75
N GLY A 31 3.98 -7.24 7.94
CA GLY A 31 5.14 -6.83 7.17
C GLY A 31 4.81 -6.68 5.68
N LEU A 32 5.28 -5.60 5.06
CA LEU A 32 5.13 -5.38 3.62
C LEU A 32 6.42 -5.79 2.88
N VAL A 33 6.32 -6.76 1.98
CA VAL A 33 7.47 -7.32 1.23
C VAL A 33 7.34 -7.11 -0.28
N GLY A 34 8.47 -7.17 -0.98
CA GLY A 34 8.54 -6.96 -2.44
C GLY A 34 9.87 -6.34 -2.89
N LYS A 35 10.15 -6.35 -4.19
CA LYS A 35 11.39 -5.78 -4.76
C LYS A 35 11.53 -4.28 -4.47
N ASN A 36 12.75 -3.74 -4.56
CA ASN A 36 12.95 -2.29 -4.45
C ASN A 36 12.19 -1.55 -5.55
N GLY A 37 11.57 -0.42 -5.17
CA GLY A 37 10.70 0.33 -6.06
C GLY A 37 9.31 -0.28 -6.33
N SER A 38 8.89 -1.33 -5.61
CA SER A 38 7.54 -1.90 -5.72
C SER A 38 6.43 -1.09 -5.02
N GLY A 39 6.74 0.12 -4.53
CA GLY A 39 5.76 0.98 -3.86
C GLY A 39 5.63 0.81 -2.35
N LYS A 40 6.46 -0.02 -1.69
CA LYS A 40 6.33 -0.28 -0.23
C LYS A 40 6.36 0.97 0.64
N SER A 41 7.44 1.76 0.54
CA SER A 41 7.56 3.02 1.29
C SER A 41 6.52 4.05 0.85
N THR A 42 6.10 3.99 -0.42
CA THR A 42 5.00 4.82 -0.92
C THR A 42 3.68 4.47 -0.25
N LEU A 43 3.34 3.18 -0.14
CA LEU A 43 2.13 2.72 0.54
C LEU A 43 2.12 3.15 2.02
N LEU A 44 3.25 2.99 2.72
CA LEU A 44 3.35 3.42 4.11
C LEU A 44 3.14 4.93 4.27
N ARG A 45 3.66 5.76 3.35
CA ARG A 45 3.41 7.22 3.37
C ARG A 45 1.94 7.54 3.11
N LEU A 46 1.32 6.90 2.11
CA LEU A 46 -0.10 7.09 1.80
C LEU A 46 -1.05 6.70 2.95
N ILE A 47 -0.61 5.84 3.87
CA ILE A 47 -1.36 5.44 5.06
C ILE A 47 -1.11 6.40 6.24
N GLN A 48 0.06 7.05 6.29
CA GLN A 48 0.50 7.88 7.41
C GLN A 48 0.12 9.37 7.28
N ASP A 49 -0.09 9.84 6.04
CA ASP A 49 -0.61 11.18 5.75
C ASP A 49 -2.14 11.26 5.97
#